data_AF-H0H0B3-F1
#
_entry.id   AF-H0H0B3-F1
#
_cell.length_a   1.000
_cell.length_b   1.000
_cell.length_c   1.000
_cell.angle_alpha   90.00
_cell.angle_beta   90.00
_cell.angle_gamma   90.00
#
_symmetry.space_group_name_H-M   'P 1'
#
loop_
_entity.id
_entity.type
_entity.pdbx_description
1 polymer ?
#
loop_
_entity_poly.entity_id
_entity_poly.type
_entity_poly.pdbx_seq_one_letter_code
_entity_poly.pdbx_strand_id
1 'polypeptide(L)'
;MVYRIQPLQPLTCQKKQSIWPKKIMLKNRVSKGRLIRRDILSSNAGEEYPLHIDILTGNPPYVRRCDFNRDVKPSVRLFEPKLALVGELECYQDLVDHWLSKTDSFFYEIGDTDQFDYVERRIKDDFKLRQIWSIGLKYDSNGKPRVVYGFKNTSKGGILLQILPSFGTIMHLATALNKQEAYSKQK
;
A
#
# COMPACT_ATOMS: atom_id res chain seq x y z
N MET A 1 -39.13 37.47 -41.02
CA MET A 1 -39.58 36.13 -40.58
C MET A 1 -38.77 35.79 -39.33
N VAL A 2 -39.38 35.92 -38.15
CA VAL A 2 -38.69 35.83 -36.85
C VAL A 2 -38.95 34.45 -36.26
N TYR A 3 -37.91 33.64 -36.07
CA TYR A 3 -38.01 32.36 -35.37
C TYR A 3 -37.66 32.56 -33.89
N ARG A 4 -38.64 32.25 -33.04
CA ARG A 4 -38.57 32.29 -31.58
C ARG A 4 -37.96 30.97 -31.08
N ILE A 5 -36.75 31.02 -30.52
CA ILE A 5 -36.13 29.87 -29.87
C ILE A 5 -36.84 29.65 -28.52
N GLN A 6 -37.46 28.49 -28.32
CA GLN A 6 -37.96 28.07 -27.01
C GLN A 6 -36.81 27.61 -26.12
N PRO A 7 -36.78 27.97 -24.83
CA PRO A 7 -35.77 27.46 -23.91
C PRO A 7 -36.05 25.98 -23.58
N LEU A 8 -35.00 25.15 -23.65
CA LEU A 8 -34.98 23.77 -23.19
C LEU A 8 -35.35 23.71 -21.69
N GLN A 9 -36.28 22.82 -21.33
CA GLN A 9 -36.60 22.55 -19.93
C GLN A 9 -35.41 21.90 -19.21
N PRO A 10 -35.12 22.28 -17.96
CA PRO A 10 -34.04 21.66 -17.21
C PRO A 10 -34.38 20.20 -16.89
N LEU A 11 -33.48 19.30 -17.27
CA LEU A 11 -33.47 17.91 -16.82
C LEU A 11 -33.37 17.89 -15.29
N THR A 12 -34.44 17.45 -14.63
CA THR A 12 -34.45 17.24 -13.18
C THR A 12 -33.47 16.13 -12.82
N CYS A 13 -32.34 16.51 -12.21
CA CYS A 13 -31.43 15.59 -11.54
C CYS A 13 -32.14 14.99 -10.33
N GLN A 14 -32.72 13.79 -10.48
CA GLN A 14 -33.20 13.04 -9.34
C GLN A 14 -32.01 12.60 -8.49
N LYS A 15 -31.80 13.28 -7.36
CA LYS A 15 -30.87 12.85 -6.31
C LYS A 15 -31.35 11.50 -5.76
N LYS A 16 -30.82 10.39 -6.28
CA LYS A 16 -30.82 9.13 -5.55
C LYS A 16 -29.98 9.32 -4.30
N GLN A 17 -30.64 9.57 -3.17
CA GLN A 17 -30.00 9.46 -1.86
C GLN A 17 -29.58 8.00 -1.70
N SER A 18 -28.29 7.74 -1.81
CA SER A 18 -27.72 6.47 -1.38
C SER A 18 -27.85 6.41 0.14
N ILE A 19 -28.73 5.54 0.62
CA ILE A 19 -28.84 5.21 2.03
C ILE A 19 -27.60 4.36 2.36
N TRP A 20 -26.51 5.02 2.72
CA TRP A 20 -25.36 4.34 3.32
C TRP A 20 -25.78 3.85 4.71
N PRO A 21 -25.56 2.57 5.07
CA PRO A 21 -25.79 2.10 6.43
C PRO A 21 -24.92 2.92 7.40
N LYS A 22 -25.54 3.79 8.19
CA LYS A 22 -24.91 4.52 9.30
C LYS A 22 -24.60 3.55 10.45
N LYS A 23 -23.64 2.65 10.28
CA LYS A 23 -23.04 1.76 11.29
C LYS A 23 -22.02 0.94 10.50
N ILE A 24 -20.73 1.26 10.50
CA ILE A 24 -19.79 1.15 11.62
C ILE A 24 -18.78 2.30 11.48
N MET A 25 -19.00 3.44 12.15
CA MET A 25 -17.87 4.32 12.45
C MET A 25 -17.11 3.64 13.58
N LEU A 26 -15.98 3.02 13.25
CA LEU A 26 -14.98 2.68 14.25
C LEU A 26 -14.62 3.98 14.98
N LYS A 27 -15.18 4.19 16.17
CA LYS A 27 -14.74 5.24 17.10
C LYS A 27 -13.38 4.86 17.67
N ASN A 28 -12.41 4.61 16.81
CA ASN A 28 -11.03 4.45 17.23
C ASN A 28 -10.57 5.85 17.61
N ARG A 29 -10.49 6.13 18.91
CA ARG A 29 -9.68 7.25 19.40
C ARG A 29 -8.26 6.91 18.98
N VAL A 30 -7.79 7.49 17.88
CA VAL A 30 -6.38 7.49 17.54
C VAL A 30 -5.72 8.24 18.70
N SER A 31 -4.88 7.55 19.47
CA SER A 31 -3.98 8.21 20.42
C SER A 31 -3.18 9.26 19.65
N LYS A 32 -2.78 10.35 20.32
CA LYS A 32 -2.03 11.45 19.69
C LYS A 32 -0.92 10.89 18.78
N GLY A 33 -0.89 11.33 17.52
CA GLY A 33 0.18 10.98 16.59
C GLY A 33 1.54 11.45 17.14
N ARG A 34 2.58 10.66 16.90
CA ARG A 34 3.96 10.97 17.29
C ARG A 34 4.79 11.18 16.02
N LEU A 35 5.47 12.32 15.93
CA LEU A 35 6.46 12.57 14.87
C LEU A 35 7.85 12.24 15.40
N ILE A 36 8.60 11.41 14.67
CA ILE A 36 9.97 11.02 15.00
C ILE A 36 10.84 11.38 13.79
N ARG A 37 11.90 12.17 13.99
CA ARG A 37 12.87 12.49 12.94
C ARG A 37 14.00 11.46 12.97
N ARG A 38 14.10 10.64 11.93
CA ARG A 38 15.18 9.65 11.75
C ARG A 38 15.46 9.35 10.29
N ASP A 39 16.61 8.72 10.06
CA ASP A 39 16.92 8.01 8.82
C ASP A 39 16.42 6.57 8.92
N ILE A 40 15.43 6.22 8.11
CA ILE A 40 14.82 4.88 8.10
C ILE A 40 15.78 3.81 7.56
N LEU A 41 16.78 4.19 6.76
CA LEU A 41 17.77 3.29 6.21
C LEU A 41 18.95 3.04 7.18
N SER A 42 19.00 3.80 8.27
CA SER A 42 20.04 3.62 9.28
C SER A 42 19.76 2.38 10.14
N SER A 43 20.72 1.46 10.20
CA SER A 43 20.65 0.23 10.99
C SER A 43 20.68 0.47 12.51
N ASN A 44 20.85 1.72 12.94
CA ASN A 44 20.79 2.15 14.34
C ASN A 44 19.34 2.22 14.82
N ALA A 45 18.68 1.07 14.86
CA ALA A 45 17.40 0.89 15.52
C ALA A 45 17.59 0.98 17.04
N GLY A 46 17.79 2.18 17.57
CA GLY A 46 17.63 2.42 19.01
C GLY A 46 16.22 2.01 19.45
N GLU A 47 16.05 1.71 20.74
CA GLU A 47 14.87 1.15 21.45
C GLU A 47 13.50 1.86 21.24
N GLU A 48 13.40 2.82 20.31
CA GLU A 48 12.23 3.67 20.09
C GLU A 48 11.25 3.18 19.03
N TYR A 49 11.61 2.20 18.17
CA TYR A 49 10.61 1.62 17.28
C TYR A 49 9.66 0.73 18.06
N PRO A 50 8.36 0.76 17.76
CA PRO A 50 7.46 -0.22 18.33
C PRO A 50 7.94 -1.61 17.93
N LEU A 51 7.95 -2.54 18.90
CA LEU A 51 8.30 -3.94 18.66
C LEU A 51 7.40 -4.58 17.58
N HIS A 52 6.21 -4.02 17.39
CA HIS A 52 5.21 -4.50 16.46
C HIS A 52 4.42 -3.36 15.82
N ILE A 53 4.10 -3.52 14.52
CA ILE A 53 3.33 -2.57 13.72
C ILE A 53 2.18 -3.34 13.04
N ASP A 54 0.93 -2.91 13.22
CA ASP A 54 -0.20 -3.55 12.53
C ASP A 54 -0.19 -3.25 11.02
N ILE A 55 0.04 -1.98 10.68
CA ILE A 55 0.04 -1.47 9.31
C ILE A 55 1.23 -0.54 9.14
N LEU A 56 2.14 -0.90 8.23
CA LEU A 56 3.22 -0.03 7.79
C LEU A 56 2.85 0.62 6.46
N THR A 57 2.99 1.93 6.36
CA THR A 57 2.64 2.64 5.12
C THR A 57 3.68 3.70 4.81
N GLY A 58 3.95 3.92 3.52
CA GLY A 58 4.95 4.88 3.09
C GLY A 58 4.80 5.28 1.63
N ASN A 59 5.19 6.52 1.33
CA ASN A 59 5.48 6.97 -0.02
C ASN A 59 6.99 7.28 -0.08
N PRO A 60 7.85 6.26 -0.25
CA PRO A 60 9.29 6.45 -0.25
C PRO A 60 9.75 7.16 -1.53
N PRO A 61 10.94 7.78 -1.54
CA PRO A 61 11.56 8.24 -2.78
C PRO A 61 11.84 7.05 -3.70
N TYR A 62 11.35 7.12 -4.94
CA TYR A 62 11.42 6.02 -5.91
C TYR A 62 11.90 6.44 -7.31
N VAL A 63 12.31 7.71 -7.48
CA VAL A 63 12.86 8.19 -8.76
C VAL A 63 14.36 7.91 -8.83
N ARG A 64 14.79 7.13 -9.83
CA ARG A 64 16.20 6.89 -10.10
C ARG A 64 16.97 8.19 -10.31
N ARG A 65 18.22 8.21 -9.85
CA ARG A 65 19.08 9.39 -9.98
C ARG A 65 19.33 9.79 -11.44
N CYS A 66 19.44 8.80 -12.35
CA CYS A 66 19.59 9.03 -13.79
C CYS A 66 18.30 9.59 -14.44
N ASP A 67 17.14 9.28 -13.87
CA ASP A 67 15.83 9.67 -14.41
C ASP A 67 15.35 11.02 -13.86
N PHE A 68 15.93 11.48 -12.75
CA PHE A 68 15.55 12.74 -12.10
C PHE A 68 15.55 13.96 -13.03
N ASN A 69 16.52 14.05 -13.95
CA ASN A 69 16.57 15.17 -14.89
C ASN A 69 15.71 14.94 -16.14
N ARG A 70 15.38 13.69 -16.46
CA ARG A 70 14.68 13.28 -17.68
C ARG A 70 13.16 13.25 -17.48
N ASP A 71 12.70 12.61 -16.42
CA ASP A 71 11.31 12.17 -16.26
C ASP A 71 10.54 12.99 -15.20
N VAL A 72 11.26 13.72 -14.34
CA VAL A 72 10.63 14.60 -13.33
C VAL A 72 10.29 15.96 -13.94
N LYS A 73 9.05 16.39 -13.73
CA LYS A 73 8.56 17.70 -14.19
C LYS A 73 9.45 18.83 -13.64
N PRO A 74 9.75 19.86 -14.44
CA PRO A 74 10.58 20.99 -13.99
C PRO A 74 10.10 21.63 -12.68
N SER A 75 8.79 21.76 -12.47
CA SER A 75 8.23 22.31 -11.24
C SER A 75 8.57 21.46 -10.01
N VAL A 76 8.38 20.14 -10.10
CA VAL A 76 8.70 19.19 -9.02
C VAL A 76 10.19 19.24 -8.73
N ARG A 77 11.03 19.20 -9.77
CA ARG A 77 12.49 19.27 -9.62
C ARG A 77 12.99 20.56 -8.95
N LEU A 78 12.32 21.69 -9.18
CA LEU A 78 12.71 23.00 -8.66
C LEU A 78 12.18 23.27 -7.24
N PHE A 79 11.01 22.73 -6.89
CA PHE A 79 10.31 23.09 -5.66
C PHE A 79 10.20 21.98 -4.61
N GLU A 80 10.42 20.71 -4.98
CA GLU A 80 10.39 19.60 -4.03
C GLU A 80 11.80 19.18 -3.58
N PRO A 81 11.98 18.75 -2.31
CA PRO A 81 13.26 18.29 -1.81
C PRO A 81 13.73 17.04 -2.55
N LYS A 82 14.97 17.03 -3.05
CA LYS A 82 15.56 15.85 -3.70
C LYS A 82 15.50 14.59 -2.84
N LEU A 83 15.64 14.71 -1.52
CA LEU A 83 15.57 13.59 -0.57
C LEU A 83 14.18 12.91 -0.54
N ALA A 84 13.11 13.61 -0.94
CA ALA A 84 11.77 13.05 -1.02
C ALA A 84 11.47 12.41 -2.39
N LEU A 85 12.36 12.59 -3.37
CA LEU A 85 12.16 12.16 -4.75
C LEU A 85 13.13 11.06 -5.16
N VAL A 86 14.42 11.28 -4.90
CA VAL A 86 15.51 10.46 -5.43
C VAL A 86 15.76 9.26 -4.54
N GLY A 87 15.50 8.08 -5.10
CA GLY A 87 15.66 6.75 -4.51
C GLY A 87 15.21 5.72 -5.54
N GLU A 88 15.64 4.47 -5.44
CA GLU A 88 15.28 3.44 -6.42
C GLU A 88 14.75 2.19 -5.71
N LEU A 89 15.64 1.42 -5.09
CA LEU A 89 15.30 0.16 -4.42
C LEU A 89 15.58 0.19 -2.92
N GLU A 90 16.27 1.21 -2.40
CA GLU A 90 16.79 1.23 -1.04
C GLU A 90 15.69 1.10 0.02
N CYS A 91 14.58 1.83 -0.15
CA CYS A 91 13.45 1.76 0.79
C CYS A 91 12.68 0.44 0.69
N TYR A 92 12.65 -0.19 -0.50
CA TYR A 92 11.99 -1.48 -0.72
C TYR A 92 12.85 -2.64 -0.25
N GLN A 93 14.17 -2.51 -0.37
CA GLN A 93 15.13 -3.41 0.26
C GLN A 93 14.96 -3.35 1.78
N ASP A 94 14.95 -2.16 2.35
CA ASP A 94 14.78 -1.96 3.80
C ASP A 94 13.43 -2.48 4.30
N LEU A 95 12.35 -2.31 3.51
CA LEU A 95 11.04 -2.91 3.76
C LEU A 95 11.17 -4.42 4.00
N VAL A 96 11.81 -5.14 3.07
CA VAL A 96 11.95 -6.60 3.15
C VAL A 96 12.93 -7.01 4.24
N ASP A 97 14.08 -6.36 4.32
CA ASP A 97 15.21 -6.75 5.18
C ASP A 97 14.91 -6.52 6.67
N HIS A 98 14.19 -5.45 7.00
CA HIS A 98 14.01 -5.02 8.40
C HIS A 98 12.54 -4.94 8.82
N TRP A 99 11.66 -4.43 7.97
CA TRP A 99 10.31 -4.06 8.40
C TRP A 99 9.29 -5.20 8.35
N LEU A 100 9.38 -6.11 7.38
CA LEU A 100 8.44 -7.24 7.27
C LEU A 100 8.43 -8.12 8.53
N SER A 101 9.55 -8.24 9.23
CA SER A 101 9.62 -9.01 10.49
C SER A 101 8.75 -8.40 11.59
N LYS A 102 8.57 -7.06 11.59
CA LYS A 102 7.89 -6.30 12.65
C LYS A 102 6.46 -5.91 12.31
N THR A 103 6.05 -6.01 11.04
CA THR A 103 4.73 -5.55 10.58
C THR A 103 3.78 -6.69 10.22
N ASP A 104 2.46 -6.51 10.38
CA ASP A 104 1.44 -7.48 9.94
C ASP A 104 0.98 -7.23 8.49
N SER A 105 1.03 -5.98 8.05
CA SER A 105 0.67 -5.58 6.69
C SER A 105 1.45 -4.34 6.25
N PHE A 106 1.57 -4.13 4.95
CA PHE A 106 2.19 -2.93 4.40
C PHE A 106 1.53 -2.41 3.13
N PHE A 107 1.68 -1.11 2.88
CA PHE A 107 1.23 -0.40 1.67
C PHE A 107 2.27 0.65 1.28
N TYR A 108 3.02 0.42 0.20
CA TYR A 108 4.10 1.31 -0.24
C TYR A 108 3.78 1.85 -1.62
N GLU A 109 3.85 3.18 -1.79
CA GLU A 109 3.79 3.78 -3.12
C GLU A 109 4.99 3.30 -3.95
N ILE A 110 4.76 3.13 -5.26
CA ILE A 110 5.78 2.80 -6.27
C ILE A 110 5.64 3.74 -7.47
N GLY A 111 6.76 4.00 -8.13
CA GLY A 111 6.87 4.74 -9.38
C GLY A 111 6.64 3.86 -10.62
N ASP A 112 7.05 2.60 -10.57
CA ASP A 112 6.95 1.65 -11.69
C ASP A 112 6.86 0.18 -11.24
N THR A 113 6.77 -0.72 -12.21
CA THR A 113 6.67 -2.16 -11.97
C THR A 113 7.97 -2.77 -11.49
N ASP A 114 9.15 -2.22 -11.85
CA ASP A 114 10.45 -2.81 -11.47
C ASP A 114 10.60 -2.85 -9.93
N GLN A 115 10.05 -1.85 -9.24
CA GLN A 115 10.02 -1.78 -7.78
C GLN A 115 9.08 -2.81 -7.16
N PHE A 116 7.93 -3.08 -7.79
CA PHE A 116 7.06 -4.19 -7.41
C PHE A 116 7.76 -5.54 -7.62
N ASP A 117 8.36 -5.74 -8.79
CA ASP A 117 9.03 -6.99 -9.17
C ASP A 117 10.19 -7.28 -8.21
N TYR A 118 10.91 -6.26 -7.75
CA TYR A 118 11.92 -6.40 -6.72
C TYR A 118 11.34 -6.96 -5.43
N VAL A 119 10.29 -6.33 -4.88
CA VAL A 119 9.64 -6.77 -3.63
C VAL A 119 9.07 -8.19 -3.77
N GLU A 120 8.39 -8.45 -4.89
CA GLU A 120 7.78 -9.75 -5.16
C GLU A 120 8.83 -10.85 -5.22
N ARG A 121 9.89 -10.64 -6.00
CA ARG A 121 10.98 -11.62 -6.14
C ARG A 121 11.64 -11.89 -4.80
N ARG A 122 11.98 -10.85 -4.03
CA ARG A 122 12.59 -11.00 -2.69
C ARG A 122 11.71 -11.84 -1.74
N ILE A 123 10.39 -11.69 -1.81
CA ILE A 123 9.45 -12.47 -1.00
C ILE A 123 9.32 -13.90 -1.51
N LYS A 124 9.22 -14.11 -2.83
CA LYS A 124 9.06 -15.45 -3.44
C LYS A 124 10.32 -16.32 -3.28
N ASP A 125 11.50 -15.71 -3.37
CA ASP A 125 12.80 -16.39 -3.26
C ASP A 125 13.10 -16.83 -1.81
N ASP A 126 12.57 -16.12 -0.80
CA ASP A 126 12.71 -16.51 0.60
C ASP A 126 11.67 -17.58 1.01
N PHE A 127 12.14 -18.73 1.47
CA PHE A 127 11.29 -19.87 1.84
C PHE A 127 10.26 -19.56 2.93
N LYS A 128 10.59 -18.70 3.90
CA LYS A 128 9.68 -18.32 4.98
C LYS A 128 8.73 -17.22 4.51
N LEU A 129 9.26 -16.17 3.88
CA LEU A 129 8.43 -15.05 3.43
C LEU A 129 7.39 -15.49 2.41
N ARG A 130 7.73 -16.34 1.43
CA ARG A 130 6.77 -16.83 0.44
C ARG A 130 5.59 -17.58 1.04
N GLN A 131 5.78 -18.21 2.20
CA GLN A 131 4.72 -18.96 2.89
C GLN A 131 3.85 -18.03 3.75
N ILE A 132 4.46 -17.00 4.33
CA ILE A 132 3.82 -16.14 5.32
C ILE A 132 3.15 -14.92 4.67
N TRP A 133 3.73 -14.36 3.60
CA TRP A 133 3.26 -13.12 3.00
C TRP A 133 2.47 -13.36 1.70
N SER A 134 1.29 -12.76 1.64
CA SER A 134 0.58 -12.48 0.40
C SER A 134 0.94 -11.07 -0.06
N ILE A 135 1.05 -10.87 -1.37
CA ILE A 135 1.34 -9.56 -1.96
C ILE A 135 0.46 -9.28 -3.16
N GLY A 136 0.20 -8.00 -3.38
CA GLY A 136 -0.57 -7.52 -4.51
C GLY A 136 -0.15 -6.14 -4.97
N LEU A 137 -0.78 -5.73 -6.06
CA LEU A 137 -0.46 -4.53 -6.81
C LEU A 137 -1.74 -3.72 -7.04
N LYS A 138 -1.68 -2.43 -6.72
CA LYS A 138 -2.74 -1.47 -7.00
C LYS A 138 -2.38 -0.64 -8.21
N TYR A 139 -3.34 -0.51 -9.12
CA TYR A 139 -3.26 0.40 -10.25
C TYR A 139 -4.08 1.68 -10.00
N ASP A 140 -3.63 2.82 -10.52
CA ASP A 140 -4.44 4.04 -10.56
C ASP A 140 -5.53 3.99 -11.65
N SER A 141 -6.33 5.05 -11.77
CA SER A 141 -7.40 5.14 -12.78
C SER A 141 -6.88 5.17 -14.22
N ASN A 142 -5.59 5.40 -14.43
CA ASN A 142 -4.93 5.37 -15.73
C ASN A 142 -4.22 4.03 -16.00
N GLY A 143 -4.45 3.02 -15.14
CA GLY A 143 -3.85 1.70 -15.29
C GLY A 143 -2.35 1.64 -14.96
N LYS A 144 -1.79 2.64 -14.28
CA LYS A 144 -0.38 2.61 -13.85
C LYS A 144 -0.25 1.98 -12.47
N PRO A 145 0.75 1.13 -12.23
CA PRO A 145 1.02 0.59 -10.90
C PRO A 145 1.39 1.74 -9.96
N ARG A 146 0.82 1.75 -8.74
CA ARG A 146 1.02 2.82 -7.75
C ARG A 146 1.27 2.35 -6.35
N VAL A 147 0.78 1.18 -5.96
CA VAL A 147 1.01 0.68 -4.60
C VAL A 147 1.32 -0.80 -4.67
N VAL A 148 2.46 -1.19 -4.10
CA VAL A 148 2.69 -2.56 -3.67
C VAL A 148 2.14 -2.72 -2.25
N TYR A 149 1.35 -3.76 -2.03
CA TYR A 149 0.81 -4.05 -0.72
C TYR A 149 1.01 -5.51 -0.36
N GLY A 150 1.05 -5.80 0.94
CA GLY A 150 1.15 -7.17 1.42
C GLY A 150 0.60 -7.35 2.82
N PHE A 151 0.30 -8.60 3.16
CA PHE A 151 -0.21 -8.97 4.47
C PHE A 151 0.22 -10.40 4.84
N LYS A 152 0.46 -10.62 6.12
CA LYS A 152 0.76 -11.96 6.65
C LYS A 152 -0.48 -12.85 6.62
N ASN A 153 -0.31 -14.15 6.36
CA ASN A 153 -1.34 -15.17 6.48
C ASN A 153 -1.65 -15.48 7.96
N THR A 154 -2.35 -14.56 8.59
CA THR A 154 -2.84 -14.64 9.98
C THR A 154 -4.36 -14.43 9.97
N SER A 155 -5.02 -14.50 11.14
CA SER A 155 -6.45 -14.15 11.25
C SER A 155 -6.75 -12.72 10.76
N LYS A 156 -5.89 -11.74 11.09
CA LYS A 156 -5.98 -10.37 10.56
C LYS A 156 -5.78 -10.35 9.03
N GLY A 157 -4.83 -11.12 8.52
CA GLY A 157 -4.61 -11.30 7.09
C GLY A 157 -5.81 -11.89 6.35
N GLY A 158 -6.51 -12.83 6.97
CA GLY A 158 -7.75 -13.40 6.43
C GLY A 158 -8.85 -12.35 6.23
N ILE A 159 -8.95 -11.36 7.13
CA ILE A 159 -9.85 -10.21 6.96
C ILE A 159 -9.38 -9.34 5.79
N LEU A 160 -8.08 -9.04 5.70
CA LEU A 160 -7.51 -8.26 4.61
C LEU A 160 -7.73 -8.94 3.25
N LEU A 161 -7.60 -10.26 3.16
CA LEU A 161 -7.86 -11.04 1.95
C LEU A 161 -9.31 -10.90 1.45
N GLN A 162 -10.28 -10.64 2.33
CA GLN A 162 -11.67 -10.40 1.93
C GLN A 162 -11.91 -8.98 1.41
N ILE A 163 -11.12 -8.01 1.86
CA ILE A 163 -11.30 -6.58 1.54
C ILE A 163 -10.48 -6.19 0.29
N LEU A 164 -9.24 -6.66 0.23
CA LEU A 164 -8.25 -6.26 -0.77
C LEU A 164 -8.57 -6.64 -2.23
N PRO A 165 -9.42 -7.63 -2.56
CA PRO A 165 -9.86 -7.85 -3.95
C PRO A 165 -10.57 -6.64 -4.57
N SER A 166 -11.20 -5.79 -3.74
CA SER A 166 -11.79 -4.52 -4.20
C SER A 166 -10.77 -3.37 -4.26
N PHE A 167 -9.61 -3.54 -3.64
CA PHE A 167 -8.54 -2.57 -3.61
C PHE A 167 -7.63 -2.75 -4.83
N GLY A 168 -7.01 -3.92 -5.00
CA GLY A 168 -6.05 -4.21 -6.07
C GLY A 168 -6.01 -5.70 -6.45
N THR A 169 -4.99 -6.08 -7.20
CA THR A 169 -4.81 -7.44 -7.70
C THR A 169 -3.79 -8.18 -6.83
N ILE A 170 -4.17 -9.33 -6.27
CA ILE A 170 -3.25 -10.21 -5.55
C ILE A 170 -2.40 -10.97 -6.59
N MET A 171 -1.08 -10.84 -6.48
CA MET A 171 -0.10 -11.40 -7.43
C MET A 171 0.57 -12.66 -6.87
N HIS A 172 0.67 -12.74 -5.54
CA HIS A 172 1.14 -13.94 -4.84
C HIS A 172 0.35 -14.11 -3.55
N LEU A 173 -0.15 -15.33 -3.34
CA LEU A 173 -0.87 -15.71 -2.14
C LEU A 173 0.04 -16.57 -1.26
N ALA A 174 0.18 -16.19 0.00
CA ALA A 174 0.89 -17.00 0.98
C ALA A 174 0.27 -18.40 1.10
N THR A 175 1.13 -19.41 1.22
CA THR A 175 0.74 -20.83 1.20
C THR A 175 0.80 -21.51 2.57
N ALA A 176 1.12 -20.79 3.66
CA ALA A 176 1.38 -21.41 4.96
C ALA A 176 0.17 -22.21 5.52
N LEU A 177 0.25 -23.52 5.32
CA LEU A 177 -0.10 -24.65 6.18
C LEU A 177 -1.32 -24.48 7.12
N ASN A 178 -2.51 -24.74 6.59
CA ASN A 178 -3.68 -25.22 7.33
C ASN A 178 -3.42 -26.61 7.98
N LYS A 179 -2.36 -26.77 8.80
CA LYS A 179 -2.04 -28.04 9.47
C LYS A 179 -2.23 -28.06 10.99
N GLN A 180 -2.61 -26.97 11.64
CA GLN A 180 -2.84 -26.99 13.10
C GLN A 180 -4.30 -27.10 13.55
N GLU A 181 -5.29 -26.95 12.66
CA GLU A 181 -6.70 -27.27 13.01
C GLU A 181 -7.08 -28.74 12.78
N ALA A 182 -6.22 -29.53 12.13
CA ALA A 182 -6.47 -30.95 11.87
C ALA A 182 -6.03 -31.89 13.02
N TYR A 183 -5.28 -31.41 14.01
CA TYR A 183 -4.71 -32.26 15.09
C TYR A 183 -5.29 -32.03 16.49
N SER A 184 -6.28 -31.13 16.65
CA SER A 184 -6.98 -30.93 17.93
C SER A 184 -8.43 -31.48 17.94
N LYS A 185 -8.84 -32.25 16.93
CA LYS A 185 -10.12 -32.98 16.90
C LYS A 185 -9.97 -34.51 16.97
N GLN A 186 -8.84 -34.99 17.46
CA GLN A 186 -8.67 -36.39 17.87
C GLN A 186 -7.91 -36.45 19.19
N LYS A 187 -8.63 -36.27 20.29
CA LYS A 187 -8.45 -36.99 21.55
C LYS A 187 -9.67 -36.75 22.43
#